data_AF-A0A3D4FXZ5-F1
#
_entry.id   AF-A0A3D4FXZ5-F1
#
_cell.length_a   1.000
_cell.length_b   1.000
_cell.length_c   1.000
_cell.angle_alpha   90.00
_cell.angle_beta   90.00
_cell.angle_gamma   90.00
#
_symmetry.space_group_name_H-M   'P 1'
#
loop_
_entity.id
_entity.type
_entity.pdbx_description
1 polymer ?
#
loop_
_entity_poly.entity_id
_entity_poly.type
_entity_poly.pdbx_seq_one_letter_code
_entity_poly.pdbx_strand_id
1 'polypeptide(L)'
;VLVVLSLSMVFAALNGDQRVTLRFGLATLYRVPVTAVVFGALILGVVVMLVAGIHSDLKVRRILRERLAEEDREEKARAVDRSQRDLFEGEHPG
;
A
#
# COMPACT_ATOMS: atom_id res chain seq x y z
N VAL A 1 -13.20 -19.95 9.93
CA VAL A 1 -13.04 -19.27 11.24
C VAL A 1 -13.02 -20.26 12.40
N LEU A 2 -14.04 -21.13 12.55
CA LEU A 2 -14.07 -22.14 13.64
C LEU A 2 -12.79 -22.97 13.74
N VAL A 3 -12.35 -23.60 12.63
CA VAL A 3 -11.11 -24.40 12.60
C VAL A 3 -9.88 -23.61 13.09
N VAL A 4 -9.77 -22.34 12.67
CA VAL A 4 -8.67 -21.47 13.07
C VAL A 4 -8.73 -21.19 14.57
N LEU A 5 -9.91 -20.87 15.10
CA LEU A 5 -10.11 -20.64 16.53
C LEU A 5 -9.80 -21.90 17.35
N SER A 6 -10.25 -23.07 16.89
CA SER A 6 -9.96 -24.36 17.52
C SER A 6 -8.47 -24.61 17.59
N LEU A 7 -7.75 -24.45 16.46
CA LEU A 7 -6.30 -24.61 16.42
C LEU A 7 -5.59 -23.60 17.32
N SER A 8 -6.00 -22.33 17.30
CA SER A 8 -5.41 -21.30 18.15
C SER A 8 -5.59 -21.61 19.63
N MET A 9 -6.75 -22.11 20.03
CA MET A 9 -7.04 -22.48 21.42
C MET A 9 -6.22 -23.69 21.87
N VAL A 10 -6.14 -24.74 21.03
CA VAL A 10 -5.29 -25.91 21.29
C VAL A 10 -3.82 -25.50 21.37
N PHE A 11 -3.35 -24.68 20.43
CA PHE A 11 -1.98 -24.18 20.41
C PHE A 11 -1.66 -23.40 21.70
N ALA A 12 -2.54 -22.47 22.10
CA ALA A 12 -2.36 -21.69 23.31
C ALA A 12 -2.36 -22.57 24.58
N ALA A 13 -3.25 -23.57 24.65
CA ALA A 13 -3.31 -24.51 25.77
C ALA A 13 -2.03 -25.36 25.89
N LEU A 14 -1.49 -25.83 24.77
CA LEU A 14 -0.29 -26.68 24.76
C LEU A 14 1.02 -25.89 24.99
N ASN A 15 1.04 -24.60 24.63
CA ASN A 15 2.26 -23.78 24.63
C ASN A 15 2.23 -22.64 25.66
N GLY A 16 1.22 -22.58 26.54
CA GLY A 16 0.97 -21.45 27.42
C GLY A 16 2.12 -21.09 28.37
N ASP A 17 2.88 -22.09 28.84
CA ASP A 17 4.05 -21.90 29.70
C ASP A 17 5.39 -21.98 28.94
N GLN A 18 5.35 -22.29 27.63
CA GLN A 18 6.57 -22.40 26.84
C GLN A 18 7.14 -21.02 26.56
N ARG A 19 8.42 -20.84 26.92
CA ARG A 19 9.15 -19.58 26.75
C ARG A 19 10.39 -19.81 25.90
N VAL A 20 10.66 -18.87 25.00
CA VAL A 20 11.76 -18.91 24.05
C VAL A 20 12.59 -17.63 24.13
N THR A 21 13.85 -17.73 23.72
CA THR A 21 14.73 -16.57 23.56
C THR A 21 14.72 -16.17 22.09
N LEU A 22 14.28 -14.94 21.79
CA LEU A 22 14.28 -14.40 20.44
C LEU A 22 15.51 -13.53 20.23
N ARG A 23 16.25 -13.80 19.15
CA ARG A 23 17.40 -13.01 18.73
C ARG A 23 17.09 -12.37 17.39
N PHE A 24 16.99 -11.05 17.37
CA PHE A 24 16.70 -10.23 16.18
C PHE A 24 17.96 -9.64 15.55
N GLY A 25 19.14 -10.14 15.91
CA GLY A 25 20.44 -9.58 15.51
C GLY A 25 20.83 -8.34 16.32
N LEU A 26 20.00 -7.30 16.32
CA LEU A 26 20.24 -6.04 17.05
C LEU A 26 19.73 -6.06 18.50
N ALA A 27 18.76 -6.92 18.79
CA ALA A 27 18.14 -7.06 20.11
C ALA A 27 17.91 -8.53 20.44
N THR A 28 18.00 -8.86 21.72
CA THR A 28 17.67 -10.20 22.23
C THR A 28 16.59 -10.07 23.30
N LEU A 29 15.48 -10.77 23.11
CA LEU A 29 14.38 -10.85 24.06
C LEU A 29 14.41 -12.23 24.71
N TYR A 30 14.58 -12.27 26.02
CA TYR A 30 14.67 -13.50 26.79
C TYR A 30 13.31 -13.92 27.34
N ARG A 31 13.07 -15.23 27.38
CA ARG A 31 11.89 -15.86 28.03
C ARG A 31 10.54 -15.33 27.52
N VAL A 32 10.46 -15.04 26.23
CA VAL A 32 9.23 -14.59 25.57
C VAL A 32 8.27 -15.78 25.45
N PRO A 33 7.00 -15.66 25.88
CA PRO A 33 6.01 -16.72 25.68
C PRO A 33 5.85 -17.04 24.19
N VAL A 34 5.88 -18.33 23.82
CA VAL A 34 5.75 -18.78 22.43
C VAL A 34 4.44 -18.31 21.81
N THR A 35 3.36 -18.30 22.60
CA THR A 35 2.05 -17.77 22.19
C THR A 35 2.15 -16.31 21.76
N ALA A 36 2.80 -15.46 22.55
CA ALA A 36 3.00 -14.05 22.21
C ALA A 36 3.80 -13.87 20.92
N VAL A 37 4.81 -14.72 20.68
CA VAL A 37 5.62 -14.69 19.45
C VAL A 37 4.76 -15.00 18.23
N VAL A 38 4.00 -16.10 18.27
CA VAL A 38 3.20 -16.54 17.12
C VAL A 38 2.08 -15.55 16.82
N PHE A 39 1.30 -15.15 17.83
CA PHE A 39 0.23 -14.16 17.63
C PHE A 39 0.79 -12.80 17.24
N GLY A 40 1.91 -12.37 17.84
CA GLY A 40 2.59 -11.13 17.49
C GLY A 40 3.07 -11.12 16.04
N ALA A 41 3.62 -12.24 15.54
CA ALA A 41 4.04 -12.37 14.15
C ALA A 41 2.86 -12.29 13.18
N LEU A 42 1.71 -12.90 13.51
CA LEU A 42 0.49 -12.80 12.70
C LEU A 42 -0.01 -11.36 12.62
N ILE A 43 -0.10 -10.67 13.78
CA ILE A 43 -0.52 -9.26 13.83
C ILE A 43 0.45 -8.41 13.02
N LEU A 44 1.76 -8.61 13.19
CA LEU A 44 2.78 -7.87 12.45
C LEU A 44 2.64 -8.09 10.94
N GLY A 45 2.38 -9.33 10.49
CA GLY A 45 2.14 -9.64 9.09
C GLY A 45 0.95 -8.87 8.51
N VAL A 46 -0.17 -8.81 9.25
CA VAL A 46 -1.36 -8.02 8.86
C VAL A 46 -1.03 -6.54 8.76
N VAL A 47 -0.31 -5.98 9.74
CA VAL A 47 0.10 -4.57 9.74
C VAL A 47 1.02 -4.28 8.55
N VAL A 48 2.02 -5.11 8.28
CA VAL A 48 2.93 -4.96 7.15
C VAL A 48 2.17 -4.95 5.83
N MET A 49 1.26 -5.91 5.65
CA MET A 49 0.44 -6.00 4.44
C MET A 49 -0.48 -4.79 4.27
N LEU A 50 -1.06 -4.27 5.37
CA LEU A 50 -1.87 -3.05 5.35
C LEU A 50 -1.05 -1.83 4.93
N VAL A 51 0.12 -1.62 5.54
CA VAL A 51 1.00 -0.48 5.19
C VAL A 51 1.48 -0.57 3.75
N ALA A 52 1.88 -1.76 3.31
CA ALA A 52 2.29 -2.00 1.92
C ALA A 52 1.15 -1.73 0.92
N GLY A 53 -0.08 -2.15 1.27
CA GLY A 53 -1.27 -1.88 0.49
C GLY A 53 -1.57 -0.39 0.36
N ILE A 54 -1.56 0.36 1.48
CA ILE A 54 -1.77 1.81 1.49
C ILE A 54 -0.71 2.52 0.64
N HIS A 55 0.57 2.18 0.82
CA HIS A 55 1.64 2.81 0.04
C HIS A 55 1.47 2.52 -1.46
N SER A 56 1.09 1.30 -1.82
CA SER A 56 0.87 0.92 -3.21
C SER A 56 -0.32 1.67 -3.82
N ASP A 57 -1.44 1.76 -3.11
CA ASP A 57 -2.63 2.49 -3.54
C ASP A 57 -2.34 3.98 -3.74
N LEU A 58 -1.65 4.62 -2.78
CA LEU A 58 -1.26 6.02 -2.88
C LEU A 58 -0.30 6.28 -4.05
N LYS A 59 0.63 5.36 -4.32
CA LYS A 59 1.53 5.45 -5.48
C LYS A 59 0.76 5.37 -6.78
N VAL A 60 -0.18 4.42 -6.91
CA VAL A 60 -1.02 4.26 -8.10
C VAL A 60 -1.88 5.50 -8.34
N ARG A 61 -2.52 6.02 -7.29
CA ARG A 61 -3.32 7.27 -7.38
C ARG A 61 -2.49 8.46 -7.81
N ARG A 62 -1.25 8.58 -7.32
CA ARG A 62 -0.32 9.63 -7.75
C ARG A 62 0.00 9.50 -9.23
N ILE A 63 0.40 8.32 -9.68
CA ILE A 63 0.76 8.06 -11.08
C ILE A 63 -0.43 8.37 -12.00
N LEU A 64 -1.63 7.90 -11.65
CA LEU A 64 -2.82 8.15 -12.47
C LEU A 64 -3.18 9.64 -12.53
N ARG A 65 -3.04 10.36 -11.41
CA ARG A 65 -3.24 11.82 -11.37
C ARG A 65 -2.21 12.57 -12.22
N GLU A 66 -0.96 12.16 -12.19
CA GLU A 66 0.11 12.75 -13.01
C GLU A 66 -0.18 12.55 -14.50
N ARG A 67 -0.61 11.35 -14.91
CA ARG A 67 -1.00 11.06 -16.29
C ARG A 67 -2.19 11.88 -16.77
N LEU A 68 -3.25 11.98 -15.98
CA LEU A 68 -4.42 12.82 -16.32
C LEU A 68 -4.06 14.30 -16.46
N ALA A 69 -3.16 14.81 -15.61
CA ALA A 69 -2.69 16.18 -15.70
C ALA A 69 -1.79 16.42 -16.92
N GLU A 70 -1.09 15.39 -17.41
CA GLU A 70 -0.30 15.43 -18.64
C GLU A 70 -1.21 15.46 -19.87
N GLU A 71 -2.21 14.58 -19.92
CA GLU A 71 -3.22 14.54 -20.99
C GLU A 71 -4.02 15.85 -21.11
N ASP A 72 -4.49 16.42 -19.99
CA ASP A 72 -5.24 17.69 -19.97
C ASP A 72 -4.42 18.87 -20.49
N ARG A 73 -3.10 18.90 -20.24
CA ARG A 73 -2.21 19.93 -20.79
C ARG A 73 -2.03 19.78 -22.29
N GLU A 74 -1.85 18.56 -22.79
CA GLU A 74 -1.73 18.30 -24.22
C GLU A 74 -3.01 18.62 -24.98
N GLU A 75 -4.18 18.33 -24.39
CA GLU A 75 -5.47 18.70 -24.98
C GLU A 75 -5.66 20.22 -25.04
N LYS A 76 -5.36 20.94 -23.95
CA LYS A 76 -5.40 22.41 -23.92
C LYS A 76 -4.42 23.04 -24.91
N ALA A 77 -3.20 22.52 -25.02
CA ALA A 77 -2.22 22.99 -25.99
C ALA A 77 -2.72 22.83 -27.44
N ARG A 78 -3.34 21.68 -27.76
CA ARG A 78 -3.97 21.45 -29.07
C ARG A 78 -5.16 22.37 -29.34
N ALA A 79 -5.99 22.62 -28.32
CA ALA A 79 -7.14 23.53 -28.44
C ALA A 79 -6.70 24.97 -28.70
N VAL A 80 -5.65 25.44 -28.01
CA VAL A 80 -5.07 26.78 -28.20
C VAL A 80 -4.49 26.93 -29.60
N ASP A 81 -3.74 25.93 -30.10
CA ASP A 81 -3.20 25.94 -31.46
C ASP A 81 -4.30 26.04 -32.53
N ARG A 82 -5.37 25.24 -32.39
CA ARG A 82 -6.53 25.31 -33.29
C ARG A 82 -7.21 26.67 -33.26
N SER A 83 -7.45 27.22 -32.08
CA SER A 83 -8.07 28.56 -31.96
C SER A 83 -7.22 29.67 -32.55
N GLN A 84 -5.89 29.52 -32.53
CA GLN A 84 -4.99 30.48 -33.17
C GLN A 84 -5.04 30.36 -34.69
N ARG A 85 -5.00 29.14 -35.25
CA ARG A 85 -5.16 28.94 -36.70
C ARG A 85 -6.45 29.54 -37.23
N ASP A 86 -7.57 29.31 -36.55
CA ASP A 86 -8.87 29.88 -36.94
C ASP A 86 -8.87 31.42 -36.91
N LEU A 87 -8.15 32.04 -35.96
CA LEU A 87 -8.01 33.50 -35.86
C LEU A 87 -7.17 34.08 -37.02
N PHE A 88 -6.14 33.37 -37.49
CA PHE A 88 -5.28 33.82 -38.58
C PHE A 88 -5.80 33.44 -39.98
N GLU A 89 -6.67 32.42 -40.11
CA GLU A 89 -7.36 32.08 -41.36
C GLU A 89 -8.59 32.95 -41.63
N GLY A 90 -9.16 33.60 -40.61
CA GLY A 90 -10.29 34.54 -40.75
C GLY A 90 -9.93 35.93 -41.28
N GLU A 91 -8.64 36.26 -41.41
CA GLU A 91 -8.15 37.61 -41.73
C GLU A 91 -7.53 37.74 -43.13
N HIS A 92 -7.97 36.93 -44.08
CA HIS A 92 -7.77 37.19 -45.50
C HIS A 92 -8.97 37.97 -46.08
N PRO A 93 -8.94 39.32 -46.13
CA PRO A 93 -9.82 40.06 -47.01
C PRO A 93 -9.38 39.79 -48.45
N GLY A 94 -10.25 39.11 -49.20
CA GLY A 94 -10.22 39.12 -50.66
C GLY A 94 -10.55 40.49 -51.22
#